data_AF-A0A3E0NW09-F1
#
_entry.id   AF-A0A3E0NW09-F1
#
_cell.length_a   1.000
_cell.length_b   1.000
_cell.length_c   1.000
_cell.angle_alpha   90.00
_cell.angle_beta   90.00
_cell.angle_gamma   90.00
#
_symmetry.space_group_name_H-M   'P 1'
#
loop_
_entity.id
_entity.type
_entity.pdbx_description
1 polymer ?
#
loop_
_entity_poly.entity_id
_entity_poly.type
_entity_poly.pdbx_seq_one_letter_code
_entity_poly.pdbx_strand_id
1 'polypeptide(L)' 'MGKVFEQIDDKLREFIAGQRMFFVASAPLTGDGHVNLSPKGLDAFRVLGPTTVAYLDLAGSGVETLAHL' A
#
# COMPACT_ATOMS: atom_id res chain seq x y z
N MET A 1 -0.52 12.44 16.51
CA MET A 1 0.92 12.10 16.34
C MET A 1 1.00 10.61 16.07
N GLY A 2 1.68 10.17 15.01
CA GLY A 2 1.77 8.76 14.65
C GLY A 2 2.80 8.02 15.51
N LYS A 3 2.60 6.71 15.73
CA LYS A 3 3.59 5.82 16.36
C LYS A 3 4.33 5.07 15.26
N VAL A 4 5.66 5.09 15.32
CA VAL A 4 6.53 4.30 14.43
C VAL A 4 6.76 2.94 15.07
N PHE A 5 6.64 1.89 14.27
CA PHE A 5 6.94 0.52 14.65
C PHE A 5 8.05 0.00 13.73
N GLU A 6 9.04 -0.67 14.31
CA GLU A 6 10.18 -1.21 13.53
C GLU A 6 9.75 -2.35 12.59
N GLN A 7 8.70 -3.09 12.97
CA GLN A 7 8.24 -4.29 12.27
C GLN A 7 6.72 -4.46 12.40
N ILE A 8 6.15 -5.22 11.46
CA ILE A 8 4.77 -5.72 11.50
C ILE A 8 4.75 -6.95 12.42
N ASP A 9 4.40 -6.72 13.68
CA ASP A 9 4.15 -7.77 14.67
C ASP A 9 2.81 -8.50 14.40
N ASP A 10 2.53 -9.55 15.18
CA ASP A 10 1.32 -10.36 14.99
C ASP A 10 0.03 -9.54 15.13
N LYS A 11 0.01 -8.57 16.05
CA LYS A 11 -1.14 -7.69 16.25
C LYS A 11 -1.38 -6.82 15.01
N LEU A 12 -0.32 -6.23 14.46
CA LEU A 12 -0.42 -5.44 13.23
C LEU A 12 -0.80 -6.32 12.03
N ARG A 13 -0.27 -7.54 11.95
CA ARG A 13 -0.60 -8.52 10.91
C ARG A 13 -2.09 -8.87 10.93
N GLU A 14 -2.65 -9.18 12.10
CA GLU A 14 -4.07 -9.46 12.27
C GLU A 14 -4.94 -8.26 11.90
N PHE A 15 -4.55 -7.07 12.34
CA PHE A 15 -5.24 -5.83 11.98
C PHE A 15 -5.27 -5.63 10.46
N ILE A 16 -4.12 -5.78 9.79
CA ILE A 16 -3.99 -5.64 8.33
C ILE A 16 -4.84 -6.68 7.61
N ALA A 17 -4.82 -7.94 8.06
CA ALA A 17 -5.60 -9.03 7.46
C ALA A 17 -7.11 -8.82 7.56
N GLY A 18 -7.57 -8.05 8.56
CA GLY A 18 -8.99 -7.67 8.71
C GLY A 18 -9.46 -6.59 7.73
N GLN A 19 -8.55 -5.90 7.03
CA GLN A 19 -8.91 -4.78 6.15
C GLN A 19 -9.41 -5.28 4.78
N ARG A 20 -10.52 -4.70 4.30
CA ARG A 20 -11.07 -4.99 2.97
C ARG A 20 -10.53 -4.08 1.86
N MET A 21 -9.85 -3.02 2.27
CA MET A 21 -9.35 -1.95 1.41
C MET A 21 -8.07 -1.38 2.02
N PHE A 22 -7.15 -0.96 1.17
CA PHE A 22 -5.94 -0.23 1.53
C PHE A 22 -5.67 0.83 0.46
N PHE A 23 -4.72 1.72 0.70
CA PHE A 23 -4.36 2.77 -0.26
C PHE A 23 -2.86 2.72 -0.54
N VAL A 24 -2.49 2.95 -1.80
CA VAL A 24 -1.10 3.11 -2.20
C VAL A 24 -0.88 4.55 -2.63
N ALA A 25 -0.02 5.25 -1.88
CA ALA A 25 0.46 6.58 -2.22
C ALA A 25 1.77 6.46 -2.98
N SER A 26 1.89 7.13 -4.12
CA SER A 26 3.08 7.12 -4.96
C SER A 26 3.37 8.53 -5.45
N ALA A 27 4.65 8.85 -5.61
CA ALA A 27 5.11 10.13 -6.15
C ALA A 27 6.12 9.84 -7.27
N PRO A 28 6.01 10.53 -8.42
CA PRO A 28 7.00 10.41 -9.48
C PRO A 28 8.36 10.98 -9.01
N LEU A 29 9.44 10.53 -9.66
CA LEU A 29 10.79 11.02 -9.36
C LEU A 29 11.02 12.47 -9.81
N THR A 30 10.20 12.97 -10.74
CA THR A 30 10.30 14.36 -11.18
C THR A 30 9.70 15.29 -10.12
N GLY A 31 10.39 16.41 -9.84
CA GLY A 31 9.98 17.33 -8.77
C GLY A 31 8.70 18.14 -9.07
N ASP A 32 8.22 18.10 -10.31
CA ASP A 32 7.03 18.77 -10.81
C ASP A 32 5.80 17.84 -10.92
N GLY A 33 5.98 16.54 -10.72
CA GLY A 33 4.89 15.59 -10.77
C GLY A 33 4.02 15.59 -9.52
N HIS A 34 2.85 14.97 -9.60
CA HIS A 34 1.87 14.96 -8.52
C HIS A 34 1.88 13.64 -7.74
N VAL A 35 1.60 13.72 -6.44
CA VAL A 35 1.34 12.52 -5.64
C VAL A 35 0.00 11.94 -6.06
N ASN A 36 -0.03 10.64 -6.34
CA ASN A 36 -1.26 9.88 -6.56
C ASN A 36 -1.55 8.97 -5.35
N LEU A 37 -2.83 8.84 -5.01
CA LEU A 37 -3.32 7.97 -3.95
C LEU A 37 -4.43 7.07 -4.50
N SER A 38 -4.08 5.81 -4.79
CA SER A 38 -5.04 4.87 -5.37
C SER A 38 -5.62 3.94 -4.30
N PRO A 39 -6.96 3.81 -4.20
CA PRO A 39 -7.57 2.74 -3.41
C PRO A 39 -7.28 1.40 -4.06
N LYS A 40 -6.95 0.42 -3.24
CA LYS A 40 -6.81 -0.99 -3.60
C LYS A 40 -7.73 -1.80 -2.70
N GLY A 41 -8.25 -2.90 -3.19
CA GLY A 41 -9.14 -3.76 -2.43
C GLY A 41 -9.01 -5.20 -2.86
N LEU A 42 -10.07 -5.97 -2.64
CA LEU A 42 -10.09 -7.42 -2.84
C LEU A 42 -9.07 -8.12 -1.92
N ASP A 43 -8.89 -9.42 -2.11
CA ASP A 43 -7.90 -10.20 -1.37
C ASP A 43 -6.50 -10.08 -2.00
N ALA A 44 -6.01 -8.85 -2.13
CA ALA A 44 -4.83 -8.52 -2.95
C ALA A 44 -3.59 -8.11 -2.14
N PHE A 45 -3.63 -8.08 -0.80
CA PHE A 45 -2.49 -7.67 0.04
C PHE A 45 -1.95 -8.83 0.88
N ARG A 46 -0.62 -8.97 0.99
CA ARG A 46 0.06 -10.01 1.79
C ARG A 46 1.22 -9.43 2.57
N VAL A 47 1.34 -9.82 3.84
CA VAL A 47 2.54 -9.57 4.66
C VAL A 47 3.48 -10.77 4.50
N LEU A 48 4.58 -10.58 3.78
CA LEU A 48 5.56 -11.62 3.44
C LEU A 48 6.62 -11.80 4.54
N GLY A 49 6.82 -10.80 5.40
CA GLY A 49 7.78 -10.84 6.50
C GLY A 49 7.61 -9.66 7.45
N PRO A 50 8.51 -9.50 8.45
CA PRO A 50 8.39 -8.45 9.46
C PRO A 50 8.44 -7.03 8.90
N THR A 51 9.07 -6.83 7.74
CA THR A 51 9.22 -5.52 7.07
C THR A 51 8.90 -5.58 5.59
N THR A 52 8.25 -6.65 5.13
CA THR A 52 8.03 -6.91 3.70
C THR A 52 6.58 -7.24 3.44
N VAL A 53 6.00 -6.57 2.46
CA VAL A 53 4.64 -6.79 1.98
C VAL A 53 4.64 -6.90 0.47
N ALA A 54 3.61 -7.54 -0.06
CA ALA A 54 3.33 -7.55 -1.49
C ALA A 54 1.85 -7.28 -1.71
N TYR A 55 1.52 -6.67 -2.84
CA TYR A 55 0.15 -6.56 -3.29
C TYR A 55 0.05 -6.75 -4.78
N LEU A 56 -1.13 -7.18 -5.25
CA LEU A 56 -1.43 -7.23 -6.68
C LEU A 56 -1.95 -5.87 -7.14
N ASP A 57 -1.25 -5.27 -8.10
CA ASP A 57 -1.68 -4.03 -8.74
C ASP A 57 -2.63 -4.36 -9.90
N LEU A 58 -3.92 -4.41 -9.59
CA LEU A 58 -4.97 -4.70 -10.55
C LEU A 58 -5.43 -3.43 -11.26
N ALA A 59 -5.88 -3.58 -12.52
CA ALA A 59 -6.42 -2.47 -13.29
C ALA A 59 -7.69 -1.89 -12.65
N GLY A 60 -7.87 -0.58 -12.75
CA GLY A 60 -9.04 0.13 -12.26
C GLY A 60 -8.99 1.63 -12.61
N SER A 61 -10.14 2.29 -12.62
CA SER A 61 -10.20 3.74 -12.85
C SER A 61 -9.44 4.48 -11.74
N GLY A 62 -8.46 5.32 -12.11
CA GLY A 62 -7.63 6.07 -11.15
C GLY A 62 -6.46 5.27 -10.55
N VAL A 63 -6.11 4.12 -11.13
CA VAL A 63 -4.88 3.40 -10.80
C VAL A 63 -3.73 3.97 -11.62
N GLU A 64 -3.08 5.01 -11.08
CA GLU A 64 -1.87 5.62 -11.67
C GLU A 64 -0.59 5.15 -10.95
N THR A 65 -0.69 4.22 -10.00
CA THR A 65 0.46 3.68 -9.26
C THR A 65 1.55 3.18 -10.22
N LEU A 66 1.17 2.46 -11.28
CA LEU A 66 2.09 1.96 -12.30
C LEU A 66 2.77 3.08 -13.12
N ALA A 67 2.13 4.26 -13.25
CA ALA A 67 2.69 5.38 -13.99
C ALA A 67 3.80 6.12 -13.22
N HIS A 68 3.94 5.87 -11.92
CA HIS A 68 4.95 6.48 -11.05
C HIS A 68 6.17 5.58 -10.79
N LEU A 69 6.17 4.32 -11.27
CA LEU A 69 7.22 3.33 -11.07
C LEU A 69 8.14 3.19 -12.28
#